data_AF-A0A3M1ITF0-F1
#
_entry.id   AF-A0A3M1ITF0-F1
#
_cell.length_a   1.000
_cell.length_b   1.000
_cell.length_c   1.000
_cell.angle_alpha   90.00
_cell.angle_beta   90.00
_cell.angle_gamma   90.00
#
_symmetry.space_group_name_H-M   'P 1'
#
loop_
_entity.id
_entity.type
_entity.pdbx_description
1 polymer ?
#
loop_
_entity_poly.entity_id
_entity_poly.type
_entity_poly.pdbx_seq_one_letter_code
_entity_poly.pdbx_strand_id
1 'polypeptide(L)'
;MKLYSAFATVGGMTMLSRVLGFVRDILIAAVLGTGAVADAFFVAFRFPNLFRRLFAEGAFNAAFVPLFAKRLEGEGKSAARSFAEEALAVLFVALMITTLAAEIAMPWLMVIIA
;
A
#
# COMPACT_ATOMS: atom_id res chain seq x y z
N MET A 1 7.17 -32.26 4.15
CA MET A 1 7.07 -31.84 2.73
C MET A 1 6.30 -30.52 2.49
N LYS A 2 6.15 -29.62 3.48
CA LYS A 2 5.39 -28.35 3.29
C LYS A 2 6.25 -27.08 3.18
N LEU A 3 7.52 -27.14 3.60
CA LEU A 3 8.41 -25.97 3.56
C LEU A 3 8.97 -25.69 2.16
N TYR A 4 9.37 -26.72 1.40
CA TYR A 4 9.95 -26.52 0.06
C TYR A 4 8.94 -25.90 -0.91
N SER A 5 7.67 -26.33 -0.82
CA SER A 5 6.60 -25.79 -1.67
C SER A 5 6.27 -24.36 -1.28
N ALA A 6 6.14 -24.05 0.01
CA ALA A 6 5.92 -22.68 0.47
C ALA A 6 7.07 -21.74 0.09
N PHE A 7 8.32 -22.19 0.21
CA PHE A 7 9.50 -21.44 -0.23
C PHE A 7 9.48 -21.19 -1.74
N ALA A 8 9.22 -22.23 -2.53
CA ALA A 8 9.14 -22.10 -3.99
C ALA A 8 8.02 -21.15 -4.43
N THR A 9 6.84 -21.23 -3.80
CA THR A 9 5.71 -20.37 -4.16
C THR A 9 5.94 -18.92 -3.72
N VAL A 10 6.27 -18.65 -2.46
CA VAL A 10 6.47 -17.28 -1.96
C VAL A 10 7.71 -16.65 -2.59
N GLY A 11 8.82 -17.39 -2.67
CA GLY A 11 10.05 -16.92 -3.30
C GLY A 11 9.88 -16.67 -4.79
N GLY A 12 9.19 -17.58 -5.50
CA GLY A 12 8.86 -17.42 -6.91
C GLY A 12 7.98 -16.20 -7.17
N MET A 13 6.91 -16.02 -6.40
CA MET A 13 6.05 -14.84 -6.50
C MET A 13 6.83 -13.55 -6.19
N THR A 14 7.70 -13.56 -5.18
CA THR A 14 8.54 -12.41 -4.83
C THR A 14 9.51 -12.04 -5.96
N MET A 15 10.18 -13.04 -6.55
CA MET A 15 11.10 -12.82 -7.68
C MET A 15 10.35 -12.28 -8.89
N LEU A 16 9.19 -12.85 -9.22
CA LEU A 16 8.35 -12.37 -10.31
C LEU A 16 7.95 -10.91 -10.08
N SER A 17 7.49 -10.54 -8.88
CA SER A 17 7.16 -9.15 -8.55
C SER A 17 8.36 -8.21 -8.68
N ARG A 18 9.57 -8.65 -8.30
CA ARG A 18 10.80 -7.85 -8.47
C ARG A 18 11.16 -7.64 -9.93
N VAL A 19 11.08 -8.68 -10.76
CA VAL A 19 11.34 -8.59 -12.20
C VAL A 19 10.32 -7.66 -12.86
N LEU A 20 9.02 -7.80 -12.54
CA LEU A 20 7.99 -6.91 -13.07
C LEU A 20 8.19 -5.45 -12.62
N GLY A 21 8.60 -5.23 -11.37
CA GLY A 21 8.97 -3.90 -10.87
C GLY A 21 10.14 -3.30 -11.64
N PHE A 22 11.17 -4.10 -11.91
CA PHE A 22 12.33 -3.65 -12.69
C PHE A 22 11.96 -3.33 -14.15
N VAL A 23 11.12 -4.15 -14.79
CA VAL A 23 10.60 -3.87 -16.14
C VAL A 23 9.81 -2.56 -16.15
N ARG A 24 8.95 -2.33 -15.14
CA ARG A 24 8.23 -1.06 -15.00
C ARG A 24 9.20 0.12 -14.94
N ASP A 25 10.26 0.02 -14.14
CA ASP A 25 11.22 1.12 -13.98
C ASP A 25 12.00 1.39 -15.28
N ILE A 26 12.34 0.34 -16.05
CA ILE A 26 12.90 0.48 -17.41
C ILE A 26 11.93 1.21 -18.33
N LEU A 27 10.65 0.83 -18.33
CA LEU A 27 9.64 1.46 -19.18
C LEU A 27 9.43 2.94 -18.81
N ILE A 28 9.39 3.26 -17.52
CA ILE A 28 9.31 4.66 -17.05
C ILE A 28 10.53 5.45 -17.52
N ALA A 29 11.75 4.91 -17.37
CA ALA A 29 12.96 5.57 -17.84
C ALA A 29 13.00 5.72 -19.37
N ALA A 30 12.51 4.73 -20.12
CA ALA A 30 12.46 4.79 -21.58
C ALA A 30 11.46 5.84 -22.10
N VAL A 31 10.35 6.06 -21.38
CA VAL A 31 9.30 7.00 -21.78
C VAL A 31 9.54 8.41 -21.24
N LEU A 32 9.94 8.56 -19.97
CA LEU A 32 10.09 9.86 -19.30
C LEU A 32 11.54 10.40 -19.29
N GLY A 33 12.54 9.53 -19.48
CA GLY A 33 13.95 9.90 -19.39
C GLY A 33 14.38 10.32 -17.97
N THR A 34 15.34 11.25 -17.89
CA THR A 34 15.93 11.75 -16.63
C THR A 34 15.75 13.27 -16.46
N GLY A 35 14.71 13.85 -17.06
CA GLY A 35 14.42 15.29 -16.98
C GLY A 35 13.38 15.66 -15.93
N ALA A 36 13.02 16.94 -15.88
CA ALA A 36 12.07 17.50 -14.91
C ALA A 36 10.69 16.79 -14.88
N VAL A 37 10.26 16.19 -15.99
CA VAL A 37 9.01 15.41 -16.06
C VAL A 37 9.13 14.10 -15.26
N ALA A 38 10.28 13.41 -15.35
CA ALA A 38 10.54 12.21 -14.57
C ALA A 38 10.61 12.54 -13.06
N ASP A 39 11.27 13.64 -12.70
CA ASP A 39 11.34 14.10 -11.31
C ASP A 39 9.95 14.42 -10.75
N ALA A 40 9.13 15.18 -11.50
CA ALA A 40 7.76 15.49 -11.12
C ALA A 40 6.91 14.23 -10.96
N PHE A 41 7.06 13.25 -11.86
CA PHE A 41 6.37 11.95 -11.75
C PHE A 41 6.74 11.21 -10.48
N PHE A 42 8.03 11.10 -10.15
CA PHE A 42 8.48 10.40 -8.94
C PHE A 42 8.09 11.13 -7.66
N VAL A 43 8.14 12.47 -7.64
CA VAL A 43 7.66 13.27 -6.51
C VAL A 43 6.17 13.06 -6.28
N ALA A 44 5.37 13.12 -7.35
CA ALA A 44 3.94 12.85 -7.29
C ALA A 44 3.65 11.42 -6.78
N PHE A 45 4.43 10.43 -7.18
CA PHE A 45 4.25 9.04 -6.75
C PHE A 45 4.70 8.79 -5.30
N ARG A 46 5.66 9.57 -4.78
CA ARG A 46 6.16 9.43 -3.41
C ARG A 46 5.13 9.83 -2.38
N PHE A 47 4.32 10.85 -2.68
CA PHE A 47 3.37 11.41 -1.72
C PHE A 47 2.30 10.39 -1.29
N PRO A 48 1.50 9.77 -2.20
CA PRO A 48 0.55 8.72 -1.81
C PRO A 48 1.22 7.52 -1.16
N ASN A 49 2.42 7.15 -1.61
CA ASN A 49 3.16 6.02 -1.03
C ASN A 49 3.57 6.28 0.41
N LEU A 50 3.94 7.51 0.79
CA LEU A 50 4.24 7.85 2.18
C LEU A 50 3.03 7.58 3.08
N PHE A 51 1.85 8.07 2.69
CA PHE A 51 0.62 7.86 3.45
C PHE A 51 0.27 6.37 3.53
N ARG A 52 0.36 5.64 2.41
CA ARG A 52 0.15 4.19 2.39
C ARG A 52 1.06 3.46 3.38
N ARG A 53 2.34 3.84 3.46
CA ARG A 53 3.31 3.24 4.41
C ARG A 53 2.97 3.57 5.87
N LEU A 54 2.60 4.82 6.14
CA LEU A 54 2.26 5.28 7.50
C LEU A 54 0.98 4.63 8.04
N PHE A 55 -0.09 4.63 7.24
CA PHE A 55 -1.41 4.22 7.69
C PHE A 55 -1.68 2.73 7.49
N ALA A 56 -1.26 2.13 6.37
CA ALA A 56 -1.67 0.78 6.01
C ALA A 56 -0.61 -0.29 6.30
N GLU A 57 0.66 -0.04 5.98
CA GLU A 57 1.71 -1.08 6.13
C GLU A 57 2.14 -1.31 7.58
N GLY A 58 2.23 -0.24 8.39
CA GLY A 58 2.75 -0.31 9.77
C GLY A 58 1.66 -0.50 10.82
N ALA A 59 1.02 0.60 11.22
CA ALA A 59 0.14 0.64 12.39
C ALA A 59 -1.13 -0.19 12.22
N PHE A 60 -1.80 -0.08 11.08
CA PHE A 60 -3.04 -0.81 10.82
C PHE A 60 -2.80 -2.32 10.79
N ASN A 61 -1.81 -2.81 10.03
CA ASN A 61 -1.53 -4.24 9.90
C ASN A 61 -1.17 -4.88 11.26
N ALA A 62 -0.29 -4.21 12.03
CA ALA A 62 0.14 -4.68 13.35
C ALA A 62 -1.01 -4.82 14.37
N ALA A 63 -2.03 -3.96 14.29
CA ALA A 63 -3.21 -4.04 15.14
C ALA A 63 -4.30 -4.97 14.56
N PHE A 64 -4.57 -4.86 13.26
CA PHE A 64 -5.66 -5.55 12.58
C PHE A 64 -5.46 -7.07 12.57
N VAL A 65 -4.27 -7.56 12.20
CA VAL A 65 -4.04 -9.00 12.01
C VAL A 65 -4.23 -9.80 13.30
N PRO A 66 -3.66 -9.40 14.46
CA PRO A 66 -3.89 -10.12 15.72
C PRO A 66 -5.37 -10.11 16.16
N LEU A 67 -6.06 -8.97 16.02
CA LEU A 67 -7.48 -8.87 16.40
C LEU A 67 -8.37 -9.71 15.47
N PHE A 68 -8.10 -9.68 14.17
CA PHE A 68 -8.82 -10.49 13.19
C PHE A 68 -8.59 -11.99 13.44
N ALA A 69 -7.34 -12.41 13.69
CA ALA A 69 -7.02 -13.81 13.99
C ALA A 69 -7.72 -14.29 15.28
N LYS A 70 -7.71 -13.47 16.34
CA LYS A 70 -8.41 -13.79 17.59
C LYS A 70 -9.92 -13.95 17.39
N ARG A 71 -10.55 -13.07 16.61
CA ARG A 71 -11.97 -13.17 16.24
C ARG A 71 -12.25 -14.41 15.40
N LEU A 72 -11.36 -14.73 14.45
CA LEU A 72 -11.51 -15.88 13.57
C LEU A 72 -11.42 -17.21 14.33
N GLU A 73 -10.48 -17.32 15.25
CA GLU A 73 -10.25 -18.54 16.05
C GLU A 73 -11.28 -18.69 17.17
N GLY A 74 -11.69 -17.60 17.83
CA GLY A 74 -12.60 -17.65 18.97
C GLY A 74 -14.09 -17.60 18.61
N GLU A 75 -14.47 -16.69 17.71
CA GLU A 75 -15.88 -16.37 17.40
C GLU A 75 -16.29 -16.87 16.00
N GLY A 76 -15.34 -17.43 15.25
CA GLY A 76 -15.57 -18.01 13.93
C GLY A 76 -15.56 -17.00 12.78
N LYS A 77 -15.76 -17.53 11.56
CA LYS A 77 -15.60 -16.76 10.31
C LYS A 77 -16.56 -15.57 10.18
N SER A 78 -17.79 -15.67 10.68
CA SER A 78 -18.79 -14.61 10.54
C SER A 78 -18.42 -13.37 11.37
N ALA A 79 -17.96 -13.56 12.61
CA ALA A 79 -17.51 -12.48 13.48
C ALA A 79 -16.23 -11.82 12.94
N ALA A 80 -15.26 -12.62 12.48
CA ALA A 80 -14.05 -12.10 11.86
C ALA A 80 -14.34 -11.28 10.59
N ARG A 81 -15.27 -11.75 9.76
CA ARG A 81 -15.71 -11.03 8.56
C ARG A 81 -16.38 -9.70 8.90
N SER A 82 -17.30 -9.70 9.86
CA SER A 82 -18.00 -8.47 10.28
C SER A 82 -16.99 -7.43 10.82
N PHE A 83 -16.02 -7.88 11.63
CA PHE A 83 -14.92 -7.02 12.09
C PHE A 83 -14.07 -6.46 10.94
N ALA A 84 -13.75 -7.28 9.94
CA ALA A 84 -13.00 -6.82 8.77
C ALA A 84 -13.79 -5.79 7.96
N GLU A 85 -15.09 -5.99 7.78
CA GLU A 85 -15.97 -5.05 7.08
C GLU A 85 -16.05 -3.70 7.82
N GLU A 86 -16.21 -3.72 9.15
CA GLU A 86 -16.18 -2.50 9.98
C GLU A 86 -14.81 -1.78 9.90
N ALA A 87 -13.72 -2.52 10.06
CA ALA A 87 -12.37 -1.95 10.00
C ALA A 87 -12.08 -1.34 8.62
N LEU A 88 -12.47 -2.01 7.54
CA LEU A 88 -12.33 -1.49 6.18
C LEU A 88 -13.22 -0.28 5.92
N ALA A 89 -14.44 -0.24 6.46
CA ALA A 89 -15.33 0.92 6.33
C ALA A 89 -14.72 2.16 7.01
N VAL A 90 -14.19 2.02 8.22
CA VAL A 90 -13.50 3.10 8.94
C VAL A 90 -12.25 3.55 8.17
N LEU A 91 -11.43 2.58 7.71
CA LEU A 91 -10.23 2.89 6.92
C LEU A 91 -10.58 3.62 5.63
N PHE A 92 -11.64 3.20 4.93
CA PHE A 92 -12.11 3.83 3.71
C PHE A 92 -12.51 5.29 3.94
N VAL A 93 -13.32 5.56 4.97
CA VAL A 93 -13.73 6.93 5.30
C VAL A 93 -12.53 7.79 5.70
N ALA A 94 -11.62 7.26 6.53
CA ALA A 94 -10.41 7.97 6.94
C ALA A 94 -9.51 8.31 5.74
N LEU A 95 -9.30 7.36 4.82
CA LEU A 95 -8.51 7.58 3.61
C LEU A 95 -9.21 8.55 2.65
N MET A 96 -10.53 8.47 2.51
CA MET A 96 -11.29 9.42 1.69
C MET A 96 -11.11 10.85 2.20
N ILE A 97 -11.32 11.09 3.49
CA ILE A 97 -11.15 12.42 4.11
C ILE A 97 -9.70 12.90 3.92
N THR A 98 -8.73 12.03 4.18
CA THR A 98 -7.30 12.38 4.04
C THR A 98 -6.97 12.73 2.59
N THR A 99 -7.52 12.00 1.63
CA THR A 99 -7.28 12.22 0.19
C THR A 99 -7.89 13.54 -0.26
N LEU A 100 -9.15 13.81 0.10
CA LEU A 100 -9.81 15.08 -0.22
C LEU A 100 -9.10 16.28 0.41
N ALA A 101 -8.67 16.15 1.67
CA ALA A 101 -7.90 17.18 2.35
C ALA A 101 -6.55 17.42 1.66
N ALA A 102 -5.86 16.35 1.25
CA ALA A 102 -4.60 16.45 0.52
C ALA A 102 -4.80 17.12 -0.83
N GLU A 103 -5.81 16.73 -1.61
CA GLU A 103 -6.15 17.32 -2.92
C GLU A 103 -6.40 18.82 -2.82
N ILE A 104 -7.21 19.26 -1.84
CA ILE A 104 -7.44 20.69 -1.57
C ILE A 104 -6.13 21.38 -1.18
N ALA A 105 -5.31 20.73 -0.35
CA ALA A 105 -4.05 21.28 0.13
C ALA A 105 -2.90 21.23 -0.90
N MET A 106 -3.08 20.57 -2.05
CA MET A 106 -2.01 20.34 -3.05
C MET A 106 -1.24 21.59 -3.46
N PRO A 107 -1.86 22.76 -3.70
CA PRO A 107 -1.11 23.96 -4.09
C PRO A 107 -0.04 24.36 -3.07
N TRP A 108 -0.36 24.27 -1.78
CA TRP A 108 0.59 24.59 -0.70
C TRP A 108 1.59 23.45 -0.47
N LEU A 109 1.14 22.19 -0.56
CA LEU A 109 2.00 21.02 -0.43
C LEU A 109 3.09 21.01 -1.51
N MET A 110 2.74 21.39 -2.74
CA MET A 110 3.71 21.48 -3.84
C MET A 110 4.79 22.52 -3.57
N VAL A 111 4.49 23.66 -2.94
CA VAL A 111 5.51 24.68 -2.59
C VAL A 111 6.51 24.18 -1.53
N ILE A 112 6.10 23.24 -0.67
CA ILE A 112 6.97 22.66 0.36
C ILE A 112 7.85 21.54 -0.22
N ILE A 113 7.35 20.85 -1.25
CA ILE A 113 7.92 19.58 -1.75
C ILE A 113 8.70 19.77 -3.07
N ALA A 114 8.30 20.73 -3.91
CA ALA A 114 8.94 21.09 -5.18
C ALA A 114 9.77 22.36 -5.04
#